data_AF-A0A7C6E0N3-F1
#
_entry.id   AF-A0A7C6E0N3-F1
#
_cell.length_a   1.000
_cell.length_b   1.000
_cell.length_c   1.000
_cell.angle_alpha   90.00
_cell.angle_beta   90.00
_cell.angle_gamma   90.00
#
_symmetry.space_group_name_H-M   'P 1'
#
loop_
_entity.id
_entity.type
_entity.pdbx_description
1 polymer ?
#
loop_
_entity_poly.entity_id
_entity_poly.type
_entity_poly.pdbx_seq_one_letter_code
_entity_poly.pdbx_strand_id
1 'polypeptide(L)'
;MSQSGSTYSKTLNLSESSHTWIVEAVDNVGNTATQTYSFIILTGLPMETYLLPVAIIIVIIIATVTIMLRRRRAPLPLPPPPPLP
;
A
#
# COMPACT_ATOMS: atom_id res chain seq x y z
N MET A 1 2.85 -22.32 -25.53
CA MET A 1 2.21 -21.14 -26.15
C MET A 1 0.97 -21.62 -26.88
N SER A 2 -0.07 -20.80 -26.96
CA SER A 2 -1.24 -21.08 -27.81
C SER A 2 -1.57 -19.85 -28.64
N GLN A 3 -1.99 -20.07 -29.88
CA GLN A 3 -2.47 -19.03 -30.78
C GLN A 3 -3.83 -19.45 -31.34
N SER A 4 -4.81 -18.55 -31.31
CA SER A 4 -6.13 -18.75 -31.92
C SER A 4 -6.62 -17.42 -32.48
N GLY A 5 -6.73 -17.32 -33.81
CA GLY A 5 -7.06 -16.07 -34.49
C GLY A 5 -6.13 -14.93 -34.08
N SER A 6 -6.70 -13.89 -33.46
CA SER A 6 -6.01 -12.70 -32.96
C SER A 6 -5.42 -12.85 -31.55
N THR A 7 -5.54 -14.01 -30.91
CA THR A 7 -5.08 -14.23 -29.53
C THR A 7 -3.76 -15.00 -29.50
N TYR A 8 -2.80 -14.50 -28.72
CA TYR A 8 -1.53 -15.18 -28.41
C TYR A 8 -1.32 -15.25 -26.89
N SER A 9 -0.92 -16.41 -26.37
CA SER A 9 -0.64 -16.59 -24.94
C SER A 9 0.71 -17.27 -24.68
N LYS A 10 1.52 -16.64 -23.83
CA LYS A 10 2.81 -17.15 -23.33
C LYS A 10 3.05 -16.64 -21.91
N THR A 11 3.35 -17.55 -20.99
CA THR A 11 3.77 -17.20 -19.63
C THR A 11 5.27 -16.95 -19.60
N LEU A 12 5.68 -15.86 -18.95
CA LEU A 12 7.07 -15.46 -18.75
C LEU A 12 7.28 -15.12 -17.27
N ASN A 13 8.44 -15.51 -16.72
CA ASN A 13 8.88 -15.04 -15.42
C ASN A 13 9.74 -13.79 -15.65
N LEU A 14 9.28 -12.64 -15.17
CA LEU A 14 9.95 -11.34 -15.35
C LEU A 14 10.32 -10.76 -13.98
N SER A 15 11.49 -10.15 -13.89
CA SER A 15 11.91 -9.39 -12.71
C SER A 15 11.20 -8.03 -12.64
N GLU A 16 11.26 -7.40 -11.47
CA GLU A 16 10.93 -5.98 -11.36
C GLU A 16 11.86 -5.15 -12.26
N SER A 17 11.27 -4.49 -13.25
CA SER A 17 11.93 -3.48 -14.09
C SER A 17 10.93 -2.95 -15.10
N SER A 18 11.36 -1.98 -15.91
CA SER A 18 10.70 -1.68 -17.16
C SER A 18 10.91 -2.82 -18.15
N HIS A 19 9.83 -3.17 -18.86
CA HIS A 19 9.82 -4.17 -19.92
C HIS A 19 9.10 -3.60 -21.14
N THR A 20 9.51 -4.06 -22.32
CA THR A 20 8.90 -3.72 -23.59
C THR A 20 8.47 -5.00 -24.29
N TRP A 21 7.29 -5.00 -24.87
CA TRP A 21 6.84 -6.07 -25.76
C TRP A 21 6.37 -5.49 -27.08
N ILE A 22 6.59 -6.26 -28.15
CA ILE A 22 6.36 -5.86 -29.53
C ILE A 22 5.40 -6.86 -30.15
N VAL A 23 4.41 -6.37 -30.88
CA VAL A 23 3.50 -7.16 -31.71
C VAL A 23 3.78 -6.84 -33.16
N GLU A 24 3.99 -7.88 -33.95
CA GLU A 24 4.12 -7.80 -35.39
C GLU A 24 3.00 -8.61 -36.05
N ALA A 25 2.33 -8.00 -37.02
CA ALA A 25 1.34 -8.65 -37.85
C ALA A 25 1.75 -8.52 -39.32
N VAL A 26 1.67 -9.64 -40.05
CA VAL A 26 1.97 -9.72 -41.48
C VAL A 26 0.70 -10.08 -42.22
N ASP A 27 0.33 -9.31 -43.24
CA ASP A 27 -0.83 -9.62 -44.09
C ASP A 27 -0.50 -10.68 -45.16
N ASN A 28 -1.51 -11.15 -45.90
CA ASN A 28 -1.32 -12.20 -46.91
C ASN A 28 -0.45 -11.77 -48.10
N VAL A 29 -0.19 -10.48 -48.27
CA VAL A 29 0.63 -9.93 -49.36
C VAL A 29 2.03 -9.51 -48.85
N GLY A 30 2.32 -9.73 -47.57
CA GLY A 30 3.62 -9.50 -46.95
C GLY A 30 3.81 -8.10 -46.33
N ASN A 31 2.76 -7.27 -46.24
CA ASN A 31 2.89 -6.00 -45.52
C ASN A 31 2.96 -6.27 -44.02
N THR A 32 3.81 -5.51 -43.33
CA THR A 32 4.06 -5.67 -41.89
C THR A 32 3.58 -4.44 -41.13
N ALA A 33 2.87 -4.66 -40.02
CA ALA A 33 2.52 -3.63 -39.05
C ALA A 33 3.08 -4.02 -37.68
N THR A 34 3.68 -3.04 -37.00
CA THR A 34 4.35 -3.24 -35.70
C THR A 34 3.77 -2.30 -34.66
N GLN A 35 3.49 -2.83 -33.46
CA GLN A 35 3.16 -2.04 -32.28
C GLN A 35 4.10 -2.35 -31.13
N THR A 36 4.45 -1.32 -30.39
CA THR A 36 5.36 -1.41 -29.24
C THR A 36 4.64 -0.92 -28.00
N TYR A 37 4.74 -1.70 -26.93
CA TYR A 37 4.14 -1.39 -25.64
C TYR A 37 5.18 -1.53 -24.54
N SER A 38 5.12 -0.62 -23.57
CA SER A 38 6.00 -0.64 -22.42
C SER A 38 5.19 -0.71 -21.13
N PHE A 39 5.70 -1.45 -20.16
CA PHE A 39 5.12 -1.56 -18.82
C PHE A 39 6.25 -1.68 -17.79
N ILE A 40 5.91 -1.50 -16.52
CA ILE A 40 6.85 -1.65 -15.41
C ILE A 40 6.26 -2.67 -14.45
N ILE A 41 7.06 -3.66 -14.05
CA ILE A 41 6.72 -4.57 -12.96
C ILE A 41 7.31 -3.99 -11.68
N LEU A 42 6.45 -3.79 -10.69
CA LEU A 42 6.82 -3.40 -9.32
C LEU A 42 6.22 -4.43 -8.36
N THR A 43 7.03 -5.03 -7.51
CA THR A 43 6.64 -6.00 -6.47
C THR A 43 6.90 -5.40 -5.09
N GLY A 44 5.98 -4.53 -4.68
CA GLY A 44 6.01 -3.95 -3.34
C GLY A 44 5.43 -2.55 -3.36
N LEU A 45 4.54 -2.28 -2.42
CA LEU A 45 4.31 -0.90 -2.05
C LEU A 45 5.54 -0.43 -1.27
N PRO A 46 6.05 0.78 -1.50
CA PRO A 46 7.15 1.29 -0.70
C PRO A 46 6.68 1.33 0.75
N MET A 47 7.33 0.56 1.63
CA MET A 47 7.03 0.57 3.07
C MET A 47 7.11 2.00 3.63
N GLU A 48 7.96 2.84 3.02
CA GLU A 48 8.07 4.28 3.28
C GLU A 48 6.73 5.03 3.16
N THR A 49 5.84 4.64 2.24
CA THR A 49 4.50 5.23 2.11
C THR A 49 3.66 5.03 3.37
N TYR A 50 3.91 3.96 4.14
CA TYR A 50 3.12 3.60 5.30
C TYR A 50 3.76 3.97 6.65
N LEU A 51 5.05 4.28 6.70
CA LEU A 51 5.74 4.62 7.96
C LEU A 51 5.10 5.81 8.68
N LEU A 52 4.82 6.90 7.95
CA LEU A 52 4.25 8.12 8.52
C LEU A 52 2.82 7.95 9.06
N PRO A 53 1.83 7.42 8.30
CA PRO A 53 0.48 7.22 8.82
C PRO A 53 0.45 6.21 9.98
N VAL A 54 1.27 5.15 9.94
CA VAL A 54 1.36 4.18 11.05
C VAL A 54 1.93 4.84 12.32
N ALA A 55 2.96 5.68 12.19
CA ALA A 55 3.50 6.42 13.33
C ALA A 55 2.47 7.37 13.97
N ILE A 56 1.68 8.07 13.15
CA ILE A 56 0.60 8.95 13.64
C ILE A 56 -0.45 8.15 14.43
N ILE A 57 -0.86 6.99 13.92
CA ILE A 57 -1.83 6.11 14.61
C ILE A 57 -1.27 5.67 15.97
N ILE A 58 0.00 5.26 16.03
CA ILE A 58 0.65 4.85 17.30
C ILE A 58 0.67 6.02 18.30
N VAL A 59 1.00 7.23 17.86
CA VAL A 59 1.02 8.42 18.73
C VAL A 59 -0.37 8.74 19.27
N ILE A 60 -1.41 8.64 18.43
CA ILE A 60 -2.81 8.84 18.86
C ILE A 60 -3.23 7.81 19.90
N ILE A 61 -2.85 6.54 19.71
CA ILE A 61 -3.13 5.47 20.68
C ILE A 61 -2.42 5.76 22.01
N ILE A 62 -1.15 6.16 21.98
CA ILE A 62 -0.39 6.51 23.20
C ILE A 62 -1.02 7.72 23.91
N ALA A 63 -1.40 8.77 23.16
CA ALA A 63 -2.03 9.97 23.70
C ALA A 63 -3.39 9.65 24.35
N THR A 64 -4.22 8.85 23.69
CA THR A 64 -5.53 8.45 24.23
C THR A 64 -5.39 7.59 25.49
N VAL A 65 -4.45 6.65 25.51
CA VAL A 65 -4.14 5.81 26.69
C VAL A 65 -3.60 6.65 27.84
N THR A 66 -2.66 7.57 27.59
CA THR A 66 -2.10 8.44 28.64
C THR A 66 -3.15 9.38 29.22
N ILE A 67 -4.04 9.95 28.40
CA ILE A 67 -5.18 10.75 28.86
C ILE A 67 -6.14 9.91 29.72
N MET A 68 -6.48 8.70 29.27
CA MET A 68 -7.38 7.79 30.00
C MET A 68 -6.80 7.40 31.37
N LEU A 69 -5.51 7.09 31.44
CA LEU A 69 -4.83 6.76 32.70
C LEU A 69 -4.73 7.96 33.66
N ARG A 70 -4.51 9.17 33.13
CA ARG A 70 -4.52 10.41 33.93
C ARG A 70 -5.90 10.70 34.53
N ARG A 71 -6.98 10.50 33.76
CA ARG A 71 -8.36 10.74 34.25
C ARG A 71 -8.77 9.77 35.36
N ARG A 72 -8.22 8.55 35.40
CA ARG A 72 -8.52 7.54 36.44
C ARG A 72 -7.85 7.80 37.80
N ARG A 73 -6.87 8.71 37.89
CA ARG A 73 -6.08 8.97 39.11
C ARG A 73 -6.41 10.29 39.82
N ALA A 74 -7.53 10.95 39.49
CA ALA A 74 -7.95 12.17 40.19
C ALA A 74 -8.21 11.89 41.69
N PRO A 75 -7.65 12.66 42.64
CA PRO A 75 -7.79 12.41 44.08
C PRO A 75 -9.25 12.49 44.53
N LEU A 76 -9.64 11.64 45.48
CA LEU A 76 -10.94 11.76 46.16
C LEU A 76 -11.07 13.14 46.82
N PRO A 77 -12.26 13.76 46.83
CA PRO A 77 -12.50 14.99 47.59
C PRO A 77 -12.07 14.79 49.04
N LEU A 78 -11.33 15.75 49.60
CA LEU A 78 -10.90 15.68 51.01
C LEU A 78 -12.15 15.57 51.89
N PRO A 79 -12.14 14.69 52.92
CA PRO A 79 -13.22 14.65 53.88
C PRO A 79 -13.38 16.03 54.55
N PRO A 80 -14.62 16.46 54.83
CA PRO A 80 -14.84 17.75 55.47
C PRO A 80 -14.12 17.81 56.83
N PRO A 81 -13.54 18.97 57.20
CA PRO A 81 -12.84 19.12 58.47
C PRO A 81 -13.76 18.84 59.66
N PRO A 82 -13.26 18.22 60.73
CA PRO A 82 -14.05 17.92 61.92
C PRO A 82 -14.59 19.21 62.58
N PRO A 83 -15.75 19.16 63.26
CA PRO A 83 -16.29 20.31 63.99
C PRO A 83 -15.30 20.78 65.06
N LEU A 84 -15.11 22.09 65.19
CA LEU A 84 -14.31 22.69 66.26
C LEU A 84 -15.05 22.57 67.62
N PRO A 85 -14.34 22.29 68.73
CA PRO A 85 -14.92 22.18 70.07
C PRO A 85 -15.41 23.53 70.63
#